data_AF-A0AAX2J5A7-F1
#
_entry.id   AF-A0AAX2J5A7-F1
#
_cell.length_a   1.000
_cell.length_b   1.000
_cell.length_c   1.000
_cell.angle_alpha   90.00
_cell.angle_beta   90.00
_cell.angle_gamma   90.00
#
_symmetry.space_group_name_H-M   'P 1'
#
loop_
_entity.id
_entity.type
_entity.pdbx_description
1 polymer ?
#
loop_
_entity_poly.entity_id
_entity_poly.type
_entity_poly.pdbx_seq_one_letter_code
_entity_poly.pdbx_strand_id
1 'polypeptide(L)'
;MQFIGIFFLISIALEILSIILVSKMIGGLAAFALIILSFFVGSFLIRRNAGISKVLMAGELLRNKGQISWYQMLLPIRIPMAGFLLMIPGFLSSIVALLLLIPFKGKPIASTQNQAHFEQHFAYGQRSQSSKPHDDDIIDGDFVVQPKSNDNTPAKLENRS
;
A
#
# COMPACT_ATOMS: atom_id res chain seq x y z
N MET A 1 1.52 -9.01 31.69
CA MET A 1 2.79 -8.64 31.03
C MET A 1 3.91 -9.68 31.16
N GLN A 2 3.89 -10.59 32.16
CA GLN A 2 4.97 -11.57 32.36
C GLN A 2 5.03 -12.69 31.29
N PHE A 3 3.90 -13.11 30.73
CA PHE A 3 3.84 -14.22 29.77
C PHE A 3 4.48 -13.94 28.41
N ILE A 4 4.62 -12.66 28.01
CA ILE A 4 5.22 -12.28 26.72
C ILE A 4 6.67 -12.75 26.62
N GLY A 5 7.44 -12.63 27.71
CA GLY A 5 8.85 -13.02 27.73
C GLY A 5 9.03 -14.53 27.63
N ILE A 6 8.15 -15.30 28.29
CA ILE A 6 8.14 -16.77 28.21
C ILE A 6 7.84 -17.22 26.78
N PHE A 7 6.82 -16.64 26.14
CA PHE A 7 6.48 -17.00 24.76
C PHE A 7 7.63 -16.70 23.79
N PHE A 8 8.29 -15.54 23.95
CA PHE A 8 9.43 -15.17 23.13
C PHE A 8 10.62 -16.14 23.29
N LEU A 9 10.94 -16.53 24.53
CA LEU A 9 11.99 -17.52 24.80
C LEU A 9 11.67 -18.89 24.19
N ILE A 10 10.41 -19.34 24.31
CA ILE A 10 9.97 -20.61 23.71
C ILE A 10 10.08 -20.53 22.18
N SER A 11 9.67 -19.42 21.58
CA SER A 11 9.78 -19.22 20.13
C SER A 11 11.23 -19.31 19.66
N ILE A 12 12.17 -18.64 20.34
CA ILE A 12 13.60 -18.72 20.00
C ILE A 12 14.12 -20.15 20.14
N ALA A 13 13.76 -20.85 21.23
CA ALA A 13 14.18 -22.23 21.42
C ALA A 13 13.66 -23.14 20.30
N LEU A 14 12.41 -22.95 19.86
CA LEU A 14 11.83 -23.67 18.73
C LEU A 14 12.55 -23.38 17.41
N GLU A 15 12.96 -22.14 17.15
CA GLU A 15 13.73 -21.83 15.94
C GLU A 15 15.07 -22.57 15.93
N ILE A 16 15.81 -22.54 17.03
CA ILE A 16 17.10 -23.23 17.15
C ILE A 16 16.91 -24.74 16.94
N LEU A 17 15.91 -25.34 17.59
CA LEU A 17 15.58 -26.76 17.43
C LEU A 17 15.22 -27.09 15.97
N SER A 18 14.44 -26.23 15.31
CA SER A 18 14.05 -26.43 13.91
C SER A 18 15.26 -26.38 12.96
N ILE A 19 16.19 -25.45 13.19
CA ILE A 19 17.42 -25.32 12.40
C ILE A 19 18.30 -26.56 12.57
N ILE A 20 18.46 -27.04 13.81
CA ILE A 20 19.23 -28.27 14.09
C ILE A 20 18.59 -29.47 13.39
N LEU A 21 17.26 -29.62 13.49
CA LEU A 21 16.55 -30.74 12.89
C LEU A 21 16.73 -30.75 11.36
N VAL A 22 16.52 -29.60 10.70
CA VAL A 22 16.66 -29.49 9.25
C VAL A 22 18.13 -29.64 8.83
N SER A 23 19.07 -29.03 9.56
CA SER A 23 20.51 -29.19 9.33
C SER A 23 20.94 -30.66 9.38
N LYS A 24 20.37 -31.47 10.28
CA LYS A 24 20.61 -32.92 10.32
C LYS A 24 20.00 -33.69 9.15
N MET A 25 18.90 -33.21 8.56
CA MET A 25 18.20 -33.87 7.46
C MET A 25 18.82 -33.56 6.09
N ILE A 26 19.17 -32.30 5.82
CA ILE A 26 19.66 -31.84 4.50
C ILE A 26 21.11 -31.37 4.50
N GLY A 27 21.76 -31.30 5.67
CA GLY A 27 23.12 -30.79 5.86
C GLY A 27 23.16 -29.31 6.28
N GLY A 28 24.17 -28.96 7.09
CA GLY A 28 24.31 -27.62 7.66
C GLY A 28 24.52 -26.51 6.62
N LEU A 29 25.31 -26.76 5.57
CA LEU A 29 25.51 -25.79 4.48
C LEU A 29 24.20 -25.52 3.72
N ALA A 30 23.41 -26.55 3.43
CA ALA A 30 22.13 -26.40 2.77
C ALA A 30 21.12 -25.64 3.66
N ALA A 31 21.04 -25.97 4.95
CA ALA A 31 20.19 -25.25 5.90
C ALA A 31 20.58 -23.77 6.02
N PHE A 32 21.88 -23.47 6.08
CA PHE A 32 22.38 -22.10 6.12
C PHE A 32 22.04 -21.32 4.84
N ALA A 33 22.21 -21.94 3.67
CA ALA A 33 21.83 -21.33 2.39
C ALA A 33 20.32 -21.03 2.33
N LEU A 34 19.48 -21.92 2.86
CA LEU A 34 18.02 -21.68 2.95
C LEU A 34 17.66 -20.51 3.86
N ILE A 35 18.34 -20.34 4.99
CA ILE A 35 18.11 -19.20 5.89
C ILE A 35 18.48 -17.88 5.21
N ILE A 36 19.62 -17.85 4.50
CA ILE A 36 20.00 -16.67 3.72
C ILE A 36 18.94 -16.39 2.64
N LEU A 37 18.56 -17.42 1.88
CA LEU A 37 17.57 -17.28 0.83
C LEU A 37 16.22 -16.78 1.38
N SER A 38 15.76 -17.32 2.52
CA SER A 38 14.51 -16.90 3.16
C SER A 38 14.56 -15.44 3.59
N PHE A 39 15.69 -14.96 4.11
CA PHE A 39 15.89 -13.55 4.46
C PHE A 39 15.78 -12.64 3.23
N PHE A 40 16.45 -12.99 2.13
CA PHE A 40 16.37 -12.22 0.88
C PHE A 40 14.95 -12.21 0.32
N VAL A 41 14.27 -13.37 0.34
CA VAL A 41 12.87 -13.48 -0.08
C VAL A 41 11.98 -12.61 0.81
N GLY A 42 12.10 -12.69 2.14
CA GLY A 42 11.34 -11.86 3.08
C GLY A 42 11.55 -10.36 2.84
N SER A 43 12.79 -9.91 2.69
CA SER A 43 13.15 -8.53 2.38
C SER A 43 12.55 -8.07 1.03
N PHE A 44 12.62 -8.94 0.01
CA PHE A 44 12.03 -8.67 -1.29
C PHE A 44 10.50 -8.53 -1.22
N LEU A 45 9.81 -9.40 -0.46
CA LEU A 45 8.36 -9.32 -0.25
C LEU A 45 7.97 -7.98 0.41
N ILE A 46 8.67 -7.57 1.47
CA ILE A 46 8.40 -6.30 2.15
C ILE A 46 8.56 -5.14 1.17
N ARG A 47 9.67 -5.09 0.43
CA ARG A 47 9.97 -4.00 -0.50
C ARG A 47 8.97 -3.92 -1.65
N ARG A 48 8.57 -5.07 -2.22
CA ARG A 48 7.63 -5.13 -3.34
C ARG A 48 6.21 -4.76 -2.94
N ASN A 49 5.78 -5.18 -1.75
CA ASN A 49 4.40 -4.97 -1.30
C ASN A 49 4.17 -3.63 -0.59
N ALA A 50 5.22 -2.98 -0.09
CA ALA A 50 5.11 -1.66 0.54
C ALA A 50 4.47 -0.58 -0.37
N GLY A 51 4.64 -0.67 -1.69
CA GLY A 51 3.99 0.25 -2.65
C GLY A 51 2.51 -0.10 -2.91
N ILE A 52 2.21 -1.40 -3.09
CA ILE A 52 0.86 -1.89 -3.42
C ILE A 52 -0.10 -1.66 -2.26
N SER A 53 0.35 -1.86 -1.02
CA SER A 53 -0.44 -1.67 0.19
C SER A 53 -0.98 -0.24 0.33
N LYS A 54 -0.24 0.78 -0.12
CA LYS A 54 -0.66 2.19 -0.07
C LYS A 54 -1.77 2.49 -1.08
N VAL A 55 -1.67 1.93 -2.28
CA VAL A 55 -2.66 2.13 -3.36
C VAL A 55 -3.97 1.45 -3.00
N LEU A 56 -3.93 0.23 -2.46
CA LEU A 56 -5.13 -0.49 -2.02
C LEU A 56 -5.86 0.27 -0.91
N MET A 57 -5.12 0.77 0.09
CA MET A 57 -5.70 1.54 1.19
C MET A 57 -6.30 2.86 0.71
N ALA A 58 -5.65 3.56 -0.23
CA ALA A 58 -6.21 4.76 -0.85
C ALA A 58 -7.51 4.45 -1.62
N GLY A 59 -7.54 3.39 -2.43
CA GLY A 59 -8.74 2.97 -3.16
C GLY A 59 -9.92 2.61 -2.26
N GLU A 60 -9.66 2.02 -1.09
CA GLU A 60 -10.72 1.69 -0.11
C GLU A 60 -11.25 2.93 0.62
N LEU A 61 -10.38 3.90 0.96
CA LEU A 61 -10.80 5.18 1.56
C LEU A 61 -11.76 5.95 0.64
N LEU A 62 -11.48 5.94 -0.67
CA LEU A 62 -12.32 6.56 -1.69
C LEU A 62 -13.65 5.80 -1.91
N ARG A 63 -13.67 4.48 -1.75
CA ARG A 63 -14.85 3.64 -2.02
C ARG A 63 -15.81 3.48 -0.84
N ASN A 64 -15.31 3.45 0.39
CA ASN A 64 -16.09 3.03 1.56
C ASN A 64 -16.60 4.16 2.46
N LYS A 65 -16.67 5.42 1.98
CA LYS A 65 -17.29 6.58 2.69
C LYS A 65 -17.03 6.60 4.21
N GLY A 66 -15.80 6.31 4.64
CA GLY A 66 -15.40 6.40 6.05
C GLY A 66 -15.69 5.18 6.95
N GLN A 67 -16.21 4.06 6.45
CA GLN A 67 -16.33 2.81 7.24
C GLN A 67 -15.26 1.80 6.83
N ILE A 68 -14.10 1.88 7.46
CA ILE A 68 -12.98 0.95 7.25
C ILE A 68 -13.21 -0.26 8.15
N SER A 69 -13.45 -1.43 7.55
CA SER A 69 -13.55 -2.68 8.30
C SER A 69 -12.17 -3.14 8.78
N TRP A 70 -12.09 -3.71 9.99
CA TRP A 70 -10.84 -4.28 10.52
C TRP A 70 -10.20 -5.30 9.57
N TYR A 71 -11.00 -6.08 8.84
CA TYR A 71 -10.50 -7.04 7.84
C TYR A 71 -9.82 -6.38 6.64
N GLN A 72 -10.29 -5.19 6.23
CA GLN A 72 -9.70 -4.43 5.12
C GLN A 72 -8.33 -3.86 5.51
N MET A 73 -8.14 -3.45 6.77
CA MET A 73 -6.84 -3.01 7.28
C MET A 73 -5.81 -4.15 7.35
N LEU A 74 -6.27 -5.40 7.53
CA LEU A 74 -5.39 -6.57 7.58
C LEU A 74 -4.88 -7.00 6.20
N LEU A 75 -5.63 -6.74 5.12
CA LEU A 75 -5.23 -7.07 3.75
C LEU A 75 -3.86 -6.50 3.35
N PRO A 76 -3.60 -5.18 3.49
CA PRO A 76 -2.34 -4.57 3.09
C PRO A 76 -1.18 -4.84 4.05
N ILE A 77 -1.44 -5.14 5.34
CA ILE A 77 -0.37 -5.37 6.34
C ILE A 77 0.10 -6.83 6.40
N ARG A 78 -0.73 -7.76 5.94
CA ARG A 78 -0.47 -9.20 5.96
C ARG A 78 0.82 -9.60 5.24
N ILE A 79 1.06 -9.09 4.04
CA ILE A 79 2.25 -9.46 3.25
C ILE A 79 3.53 -8.89 3.87
N PRO A 80 3.59 -7.61 4.29
CA PRO A 80 4.72 -7.10 5.07
C PRO A 80 5.00 -7.88 6.35
N MET A 81 3.96 -8.29 7.10
CA MET A 81 4.13 -9.11 8.31
C MET A 81 4.69 -10.50 8.00
N ALA A 82 4.23 -11.15 6.92
CA ALA A 82 4.79 -12.42 6.47
C ALA A 82 6.26 -12.27 6.04
N GLY A 83 6.59 -11.20 5.30
CA GLY A 83 7.97 -10.90 4.92
C GLY A 83 8.87 -10.62 6.13
N PHE A 84 8.34 -9.96 7.15
CA PHE A 84 9.06 -9.71 8.41
C PHE A 84 9.33 -11.01 9.17
N LEU A 85 8.35 -11.93 9.26
CA LEU A 85 8.58 -13.26 9.84
C LEU A 85 9.62 -14.06 9.04
N LEU A 86 9.60 -14.02 7.71
CA LEU A 86 10.62 -14.68 6.87
C LEU A 86 12.03 -14.13 7.08
N MET A 87 12.13 -12.87 7.50
CA MET A 87 13.40 -12.22 7.85
C MET A 87 13.97 -12.73 9.18
N ILE A 88 13.12 -13.23 10.08
CA ILE A 88 13.57 -13.88 11.31
C ILE A 88 14.20 -15.23 10.92
N PRO A 89 15.49 -15.46 11.25
CA PRO A 89 16.18 -16.67 10.86
C PRO A 89 15.57 -17.88 11.59
N GLY A 90 14.92 -18.77 10.83
CA GLY A 90 14.20 -19.89 11.43
C GLY A 90 13.29 -20.64 10.44
N PHE A 91 13.13 -21.95 10.64
CA PHE A 91 12.23 -22.75 9.80
C PHE A 91 10.78 -22.70 10.27
N LEU A 92 10.55 -22.54 11.59
CA LEU A 92 9.19 -22.43 12.11
C LEU A 92 8.57 -21.10 11.68
N SER A 93 9.30 -19.99 11.86
CA SER A 93 8.89 -18.66 11.37
C SER A 93 8.67 -18.68 9.85
N SER A 94 9.50 -19.39 9.09
CA SER A 94 9.30 -19.56 7.64
C SER A 94 7.98 -20.26 7.30
N ILE A 95 7.61 -21.32 8.04
CA ILE A 95 6.32 -22.00 7.85
C ILE A 95 5.15 -21.07 8.19
N VAL A 96 5.24 -20.35 9.31
CA VAL A 96 4.18 -19.40 9.73
C VAL A 96 4.05 -18.25 8.72
N ALA A 97 5.17 -17.73 8.21
CA ALA A 97 5.17 -16.71 7.16
C ALA A 97 4.53 -17.21 5.86
N LEU A 98 4.87 -18.42 5.42
CA LEU A 98 4.27 -19.03 4.24
C LEU A 98 2.76 -19.25 4.44
N LEU A 99 2.35 -19.71 5.61
CA LEU A 99 0.94 -19.83 5.97
C LEU A 99 0.24 -18.47 5.92
N LEU A 100 0.89 -17.42 6.43
CA LEU A 100 0.38 -16.05 6.37
C LEU A 100 0.35 -15.53 4.93
N LEU A 101 1.22 -16.00 4.04
CA LEU A 101 1.26 -15.66 2.61
C LEU A 101 0.16 -16.36 1.78
N ILE A 102 -0.45 -17.44 2.29
CA ILE A 102 -1.63 -18.06 1.68
C ILE A 102 -2.85 -17.16 1.90
N PRO A 103 -3.52 -16.65 0.84
CA PRO A 103 -4.69 -15.81 1.00
C PRO A 103 -5.78 -16.62 1.67
N PHE A 104 -6.09 -16.27 2.92
CA PHE A 104 -7.32 -16.72 3.56
C PHE A 104 -8.46 -16.28 2.64
N LYS A 105 -9.11 -17.24 1.99
CA LYS A 105 -10.29 -17.01 1.15
C LYS A 105 -11.43 -16.56 2.07
N GLY A 106 -11.36 -15.33 2.57
CA GLY A 106 -12.54 -14.60 2.98
C GLY A 106 -13.49 -14.58 1.79
N LYS A 107 -14.76 -14.89 2.05
CA LYS A 107 -15.85 -15.02 1.07
C LYS A 107 -15.63 -14.09 -0.12
N PRO A 108 -15.77 -14.57 -1.38
CA PRO A 108 -15.64 -13.71 -2.53
C PRO A 108 -16.64 -12.58 -2.37
N ILE A 109 -16.14 -11.41 -1.97
CA ILE A 109 -16.88 -10.17 -2.18
C ILE A 109 -16.90 -10.10 -3.70
N ALA A 110 -18.07 -10.31 -4.28
CA ALA A 110 -18.31 -10.19 -5.71
C ALA A 110 -17.95 -8.75 -6.12
N SER A 111 -16.68 -8.51 -6.39
CA SER A 111 -16.20 -7.27 -6.97
C SER A 111 -16.02 -7.55 -8.44
N THR A 112 -17.09 -7.24 -9.16
CA THR A 112 -17.14 -6.74 -10.53
C THR A 112 -15.78 -6.75 -11.23
N GLN A 113 -15.69 -7.69 -12.14
CA GLN A 113 -14.85 -7.65 -13.33
C GLN A 113 -14.79 -6.24 -13.90
N ASN A 114 -13.68 -5.56 -13.60
CA ASN A 114 -13.16 -4.48 -14.43
C ASN A 114 -11.67 -4.79 -14.57
N GLN A 115 -11.36 -5.49 -15.65
CA GLN A 115 -10.02 -5.59 -16.19
C GLN A 115 -9.57 -4.16 -16.52
N ALA A 116 -8.91 -3.50 -15.58
CA ALA A 116 -8.04 -2.40 -15.92
C ALA A 116 -6.79 -3.03 -16.51
N HIS A 117 -6.71 -3.00 -17.83
CA HIS A 117 -5.52 -3.29 -18.62
C HIS A 117 -4.33 -2.54 -17.99
N PHE A 118 -3.46 -3.28 -17.31
CA PHE A 118 -2.19 -2.74 -16.83
C PHE A 118 -1.21 -2.78 -18.01
N GLU A 119 -1.34 -1.81 -18.91
CA GLU A 119 -0.31 -1.53 -19.90
C GLU A 119 0.91 -0.96 -19.17
N GLN A 120 1.88 -1.84 -19.07
CA GLN A 120 3.17 -1.64 -18.44
C GLN A 120 4.06 -0.81 -19.37
N HIS A 121 3.88 0.51 -19.39
CA HIS A 121 4.80 1.41 -20.08
C HIS A 121 5.92 1.86 -19.13
N PHE A 122 6.98 1.05 -19.08
CA PHE A 122 8.33 1.51 -18.79
C PHE A 122 8.88 2.20 -20.04
N ALA A 123 9.11 3.51 -20.02
CA ALA A 123 9.94 4.17 -21.01
C ALA A 123 10.72 5.34 -20.41
N TYR A 124 12.03 5.12 -20.37
CA TYR A 124 13.10 6.03 -20.00
C TYR A 124 13.36 6.97 -21.19
N GLY A 125 13.40 8.29 -20.96
CA GLY A 125 14.24 9.22 -21.70
C GLY A 125 13.89 9.62 -23.15
N GLN A 126 14.02 10.93 -23.38
CA GLN A 126 14.44 11.60 -24.61
C GLN A 126 13.41 11.99 -25.69
N ARG A 127 13.22 13.32 -25.72
CA ARG A 127 13.51 14.26 -26.83
C ARG A 127 12.33 14.74 -27.66
N SER A 128 12.28 16.07 -27.70
CA SER A 128 11.41 16.95 -28.44
C SER A 128 11.28 16.58 -29.91
N GLN A 129 10.05 16.55 -30.42
CA GLN A 129 9.75 17.05 -31.75
C GLN A 129 8.31 17.52 -31.85
N SER A 130 8.20 18.77 -32.26
CA SER A 130 7.03 19.53 -32.66
C SER A 130 6.19 18.84 -33.73
N SER A 131 4.85 18.81 -33.56
CA SER A 131 3.87 19.01 -34.63
C SER A 131 2.51 19.42 -34.04
N LYS A 132 1.89 20.36 -34.75
CA LYS A 132 0.76 21.27 -34.44
C LYS A 132 -0.62 20.59 -34.27
N PRO A 133 -1.70 21.35 -33.94
CA PRO A 133 -2.64 21.07 -32.87
C PRO A 133 -3.97 20.46 -33.34
N HIS A 134 -4.75 19.93 -32.40
CA HIS A 134 -6.19 19.75 -32.56
C HIS A 134 -6.91 20.13 -31.27
N ASP A 135 -7.92 20.99 -31.41
CA ASP A 135 -9.03 21.30 -30.49
C ASP A 135 -9.53 20.04 -29.77
N ASP A 136 -10.05 20.05 -28.55
CA ASP A 136 -11.05 20.97 -27.99
C ASP A 136 -11.06 20.79 -26.44
N ASP A 137 -11.72 21.70 -25.73
CA ASP A 137 -11.91 21.78 -24.26
C ASP A 137 -10.89 22.61 -23.47
N ILE A 138 -10.66 23.85 -23.91
CA ILE A 138 -10.27 24.93 -23.00
C ILE A 138 -11.53 25.76 -22.69
N ILE A 139 -12.04 25.62 -21.47
CA ILE A 139 -13.14 26.43 -20.95
C ILE A 139 -12.55 27.76 -20.49
N ASP A 140 -12.63 28.79 -21.33
CA ASP A 140 -12.36 30.18 -20.94
C ASP A 140 -13.52 30.71 -20.10
N GLY A 141 -13.27 30.89 -18.81
CA GLY A 141 -14.22 31.50 -17.88
C GLY A 141 -14.15 33.02 -17.98
N ASP A 142 -15.12 33.63 -18.65
CA ASP A 142 -15.34 35.07 -18.55
C ASP A 142 -15.84 35.42 -17.15
N PHE A 143 -15.10 36.29 -16.44
CA PHE A 143 -15.53 36.84 -15.16
C PHE A 143 -15.97 38.30 -15.35
N VAL A 144 -17.15 38.64 -14.85
CA VAL A 144 -17.62 40.02 -14.77
C VAL A 144 -17.33 40.55 -13.36
N VAL A 145 -16.44 41.55 -13.28
CA VAL A 145 -16.20 42.26 -12.02
C VAL A 145 -17.41 43.13 -11.73
N GLN A 146 -18.22 42.76 -10.74
CA GLN A 146 -19.28 43.63 -10.23
C GLN A 146 -18.63 44.83 -9.52
N PRO A 147 -18.88 46.08 -9.97
CA PRO A 147 -18.37 47.24 -9.25
C PRO A 147 -19.07 47.33 -7.90
N LYS A 148 -18.29 47.38 -6.81
CA LYS A 148 -18.80 47.68 -5.47
C LYS A 148 -19.51 49.03 -5.52
N SER A 149 -20.80 49.06 -5.18
CA SER A 149 -21.55 50.30 -4.99
C SER A 149 -20.91 51.09 -3.85
N ASN A 150 -20.19 52.15 -4.20
CA ASN A 150 -19.63 53.10 -3.26
C ASN A 150 -20.78 54.01 -2.80
N ASP A 151 -21.44 53.62 -1.71
CA ASP A 151 -22.43 54.45 -1.01
C ASP A 151 -21.70 55.64 -0.35
N ASN A 152 -21.40 56.65 -1.16
CA ASN A 152 -21.12 58.00 -0.70
C ASN A 152 -22.19 58.92 -1.29
N THR A 153 -23.40 58.83 -0.74
CA THR A 153 -24.48 59.78 -0.97
C THR A 153 -24.09 61.15 -0.39
N PRO A 154 -23.96 62.23 -1.17
CA PRO A 154 -24.05 63.58 -0.63
C PRO A 154 -25.53 63.92 -0.49
N ALA A 155 -25.95 64.27 0.73
CA ALA A 155 -27.29 64.79 1.02
C ALA A 155 -27.56 66.03 0.15
N LYS A 156 -28.47 65.91 -0.81
CA LYS A 156 -29.01 67.05 -1.57
C LYS A 156 -30.37 67.40 -0.99
N LEU A 157 -30.38 68.40 -0.11
CA LEU A 157 -31.61 69.05 0.34
C LEU A 157 -32.26 69.75 -0.86
N GLU A 158 -33.37 69.16 -1.26
CA GLU A 158 -34.61 69.76 -1.77
C GLU A 158 -34.59 71.27 -2.02
N ASN A 159 -34.65 71.65 -3.30
CA ASN A 159 -35.15 72.96 -3.71
C ASN A 159 -36.48 72.72 -4.44
N ARG A 160 -37.57 73.08 -3.77
CA ARG A 160 -38.91 73.17 -4.34
C ARG A 160 -39.30 74.64 -4.44
N SER A 161 -39.61 75.02 -5.67
CA SER A 161 -40.43 76.17 -6.13
C SER A 161 -40.02 77.57 -5.71
#